data_AF-A0A1V5QMR5-F1
#
_entry.id   AF-A0A1V5QMR5-F1
#
_cell.length_a   1.000
_cell.length_b   1.000
_cell.length_c   1.000
_cell.angle_alpha   90.00
_cell.angle_beta   90.00
_cell.angle_gamma   90.00
#
_symmetry.space_group_name_H-M   'P 1'
#
loop_
_entity.id
_entity.type
_entity.pdbx_description
1 polymer ?
#
loop_
_entity_poly.entity_id
_entity_poly.type
_entity_poly.pdbx_seq_one_letter_code
_entity_poly.pdbx_strand_id
1 'polypeptide(L)'
;MRTELISHINSAKRNCTLCHAYRNLKSTTEQEKITKSSTRKAYNLLNTIFEELKSKDADIKQIENAKKAKSLCLDALDACTNCDKQRPYVKEFFINIK
;
A
#
# COMPACT_ATOMS: atom_id res chain seq x y z
N MET A 1 -10.91 -9.14 -7.25
CA MET A 1 -10.72 -7.87 -6.50
C MET A 1 -10.10 -8.06 -5.12
N ARG A 2 -10.73 -8.72 -4.14
CA ARG A 2 -10.15 -8.85 -2.78
C ARG A 2 -8.79 -9.58 -2.76
N THR A 3 -8.69 -10.71 -3.46
CA THR A 3 -7.43 -11.48 -3.58
C THR A 3 -6.30 -10.67 -4.22
N GLU A 4 -6.66 -9.85 -5.21
CA GLU A 4 -5.72 -8.99 -5.95
C GLU A 4 -5.21 -7.83 -5.08
N LEU A 5 -6.11 -7.18 -4.33
CA LEU A 5 -5.74 -6.18 -3.33
C LEU A 5 -4.75 -6.75 -2.29
N ILE A 6 -5.08 -7.93 -1.73
CA ILE A 6 -4.21 -8.61 -0.76
C ILE A 6 -2.84 -8.92 -1.38
N SER A 7 -2.81 -9.38 -2.63
CA SER A 7 -1.56 -9.66 -3.35
C SER A 7 -0.68 -8.41 -3.48
N HIS A 8 -1.26 -7.27 -3.88
CA HIS A 8 -0.51 -6.00 -3.97
C HIS A 8 -0.03 -5.50 -2.62
N ILE A 9 -0.86 -5.59 -1.58
CA ILE A 9 -0.46 -5.23 -0.21
C ILE A 9 0.71 -6.11 0.26
N ASN A 10 0.61 -7.43 0.07
CA ASN A 10 1.67 -8.37 0.47
C ASN A 10 2.97 -8.14 -0.30
N SER A 11 2.87 -7.87 -1.60
CA SER A 11 4.02 -7.51 -2.43
C SER A 11 4.70 -6.23 -1.92
N ALA A 12 3.93 -5.18 -1.62
CA ALA A 12 4.46 -3.93 -1.09
C ALA A 12 5.12 -4.13 0.29
N LYS A 13 4.48 -4.85 1.22
CA LYS A 13 5.03 -5.19 2.55
C LYS A 13 6.35 -5.94 2.43
N ARG A 14 6.39 -6.98 1.58
CA ARG A 14 7.57 -7.82 1.38
C ARG A 14 8.73 -6.99 0.83
N ASN A 15 8.50 -6.23 -0.24
CA ASN A 15 9.58 -5.47 -0.88
C ASN A 15 10.06 -4.30 -0.03
N CYS A 16 9.19 -3.65 0.76
CA CYS A 16 9.61 -2.65 1.74
C CYS A 16 10.55 -3.27 2.80
N THR A 17 10.21 -4.45 3.29
CA THR A 17 11.04 -5.19 4.26
C THR A 17 12.40 -5.55 3.67
N LEU A 18 12.43 -6.04 2.43
CA LEU A 18 13.68 -6.38 1.73
C LEU A 18 14.53 -5.14 1.42
N CYS A 19 13.90 -4.03 1.03
CA CYS A 19 14.58 -2.76 0.81
C CYS A 19 15.28 -2.28 2.08
N HIS A 20 14.60 -2.34 3.23
CA HIS A 20 15.20 -2.05 4.54
C HIS A 20 16.33 -3.03 4.90
N ALA A 21 16.10 -4.35 4.77
CA ALA A 21 17.04 -5.38 5.19
C ALA A 21 18.34 -5.37 4.38
N TYR A 22 18.27 -5.05 3.09
CA TYR A 22 19.43 -5.05 2.20
C TYR A 22 20.10 -3.68 2.04
N ARG A 23 19.67 -2.65 2.78
CA ARG A 23 20.13 -1.25 2.60
C ARG A 23 21.65 -1.08 2.59
N ASN A 24 22.37 -1.89 3.37
CA ASN A 24 23.83 -1.84 3.51
C ASN A 24 24.55 -2.97 2.76
N LEU A 25 23.81 -3.88 2.11
CA LEU A 25 24.36 -5.08 1.48
C LEU A 25 24.41 -4.97 -0.04
N LYS A 26 23.42 -4.32 -0.66
CA LYS A 26 23.31 -4.17 -2.12
C LYS A 26 22.36 -3.04 -2.51
N SER A 27 22.36 -2.69 -3.79
CA SER A 27 21.34 -1.80 -4.35
C SER A 27 19.94 -2.35 -4.12
N THR A 28 19.04 -1.47 -3.67
CA THR A 28 17.64 -1.77 -3.32
C THR A 28 16.64 -1.07 -4.24
N THR A 29 17.12 -0.47 -5.33
CA THR A 29 16.31 0.30 -6.29
C THR A 29 15.13 -0.51 -6.84
N GLU A 30 15.33 -1.80 -7.09
CA GLU A 30 14.27 -2.66 -7.60
C GLU A 30 13.19 -2.94 -6.55
N GLN A 31 13.59 -3.22 -5.30
CA GLN A 31 12.63 -3.40 -4.20
C GLN A 31 11.83 -2.11 -3.95
N GLU A 32 12.49 -0.95 -4.04
CA GLU A 32 11.81 0.34 -3.92
C GLU A 32 10.79 0.55 -5.05
N LYS A 33 11.17 0.29 -6.31
CA LYS A 33 10.27 0.36 -7.48
C LYS A 33 9.07 -0.58 -7.32
N ILE A 34 9.29 -1.84 -6.93
CA ILE A 34 8.21 -2.80 -6.71
C ILE A 34 7.30 -2.37 -5.56
N THR A 35 7.86 -1.82 -4.47
CA THR A 35 7.10 -1.31 -3.33
C THR A 35 6.18 -0.17 -3.76
N LYS A 36 6.71 0.85 -4.46
CA LYS A 36 5.92 1.99 -4.97
C LYS A 36 4.87 1.52 -5.98
N SER A 37 5.24 0.65 -6.93
CA SER A 37 4.34 0.11 -7.94
C SER A 37 3.19 -0.70 -7.33
N SER A 38 3.49 -1.60 -6.39
CA SER A 38 2.48 -2.41 -5.72
C SER A 38 1.54 -1.56 -4.86
N THR A 39 2.07 -0.54 -4.18
CA THR A 39 1.26 0.42 -3.39
C THR A 39 0.32 1.22 -4.28
N ARG A 40 0.79 1.70 -5.45
CA ARG A 40 -0.08 2.39 -6.43
C ARG A 40 -1.18 1.47 -6.98
N LYS A 41 -0.86 0.21 -7.27
CA LYS A 41 -1.87 -0.77 -7.70
C LYS A 41 -2.93 -1.02 -6.64
N ALA A 42 -2.53 -1.16 -5.37
CA ALA A 42 -3.45 -1.27 -4.24
C ALA A 42 -4.34 -0.02 -4.10
N TYR A 43 -3.78 1.18 -4.21
CA TYR A 43 -4.53 2.43 -4.22
C TYR A 43 -5.59 2.47 -5.34
N ASN A 44 -5.20 2.14 -6.57
CA ASN A 44 -6.12 2.17 -7.72
C ASN A 44 -7.30 1.20 -7.53
N LEU A 45 -7.04 -0.02 -7.05
CA LEU A 45 -8.10 -0.98 -6.75
C LEU A 45 -9.03 -0.49 -5.63
N LEU A 46 -8.48 0.09 -4.56
CA LEU A 46 -9.28 0.67 -3.49
C LEU A 46 -10.09 1.88 -3.98
N ASN A 47 -9.58 2.64 -4.94
CA ASN A 47 -10.32 3.71 -5.60
C ASN A 47 -11.52 3.17 -6.38
N THR A 48 -11.32 2.11 -7.17
CA THR A 48 -12.41 1.43 -7.87
C THR A 48 -13.46 0.89 -6.89
N ILE A 49 -13.03 0.19 -5.82
CA ILE A 49 -13.94 -0.31 -4.77
C ILE A 49 -14.73 0.84 -4.13
N PHE A 50 -14.08 1.96 -3.82
CA PHE A 50 -14.73 3.12 -3.21
C PHE A 50 -15.82 3.72 -4.12
N GLU A 51 -15.55 3.91 -5.41
CA GLU A 51 -16.57 4.42 -6.34
C GLU A 51 -17.72 3.41 -6.57
N GLU A 52 -17.41 2.11 -6.58
CA GLU A 52 -18.45 1.07 -6.62
C GLU A 52 -19.34 1.07 -5.37
N LEU A 53 -18.77 1.24 -4.18
CA LEU A 53 -19.53 1.31 -2.93
C LEU A 53 -20.43 2.55 -2.90
N LYS A 54 -19.92 3.70 -3.38
CA LYS A 54 -20.71 4.93 -3.49
C LYS A 54 -21.87 4.80 -4.48
N SER A 55 -21.64 4.20 -5.63
CA SER A 55 -22.67 4.05 -6.68
C SER A 55 -23.76 3.04 -6.32
N LYS A 56 -23.48 2.11 -5.40
CA LYS A 56 -24.42 1.09 -4.94
C LYS A 56 -25.13 1.46 -3.62
N ASP A 57 -24.96 2.68 -3.13
CA ASP A 57 -25.45 3.11 -1.80
C ASP A 57 -25.10 2.11 -0.69
N ALA A 58 -23.86 1.60 -0.72
CA ALA A 58 -23.38 0.64 0.25
C ALA A 58 -23.33 1.26 1.67
N ASP A 59 -23.21 0.41 2.68
CA ASP A 59 -23.15 0.84 4.08
C ASP A 59 -22.03 1.88 4.31
N ILE A 60 -22.36 2.94 5.05
CA ILE A 60 -21.46 4.09 5.31
C ILE A 60 -20.13 3.60 5.88
N LYS A 61 -20.14 2.56 6.73
CA LYS A 61 -18.92 2.01 7.32
C LYS A 61 -18.01 1.39 6.26
N GLN A 62 -18.55 0.77 5.21
CA GLN A 62 -17.76 0.21 4.12
C GLN A 62 -17.11 1.30 3.28
N ILE A 63 -17.83 2.38 2.99
CA ILE A 63 -17.34 3.55 2.26
C ILE A 63 -16.19 4.21 3.03
N GLU A 64 -16.37 4.46 4.33
CA GLU A 64 -15.33 5.06 5.18
C GLU A 64 -14.10 4.15 5.34
N ASN A 65 -14.29 2.83 5.42
CA ASN A 65 -13.17 1.89 5.42
C ASN A 65 -12.36 1.94 4.12
N ALA A 66 -13.03 1.96 2.96
CA ALA A 66 -12.37 2.04 1.65
C ALA A 66 -11.62 3.38 1.50
N LYS A 67 -12.25 4.49 1.92
CA LYS A 67 -11.64 5.83 1.94
C LYS A 67 -10.39 5.88 2.83
N LYS A 68 -10.45 5.34 4.05
CA LYS A 68 -9.32 5.26 4.96
C LYS A 68 -8.18 4.42 4.37
N ALA A 69 -8.50 3.27 3.78
CA ALA A 69 -7.52 2.41 3.13
C ALA A 69 -6.82 3.11 1.96
N LYS A 70 -7.55 3.89 1.14
CA LYS A 70 -6.94 4.72 0.08
C LYS A 70 -5.95 5.73 0.65
N SER A 71 -6.33 6.44 1.71
CA SER A 71 -5.45 7.42 2.37
C SER A 71 -4.15 6.77 2.84
N LEU A 72 -4.25 5.60 3.50
CA LEU A 72 -3.07 4.86 3.98
C LEU A 72 -2.11 4.47 2.84
N CYS A 73 -2.62 4.20 1.63
CA CYS A 73 -1.75 3.96 0.46
C CYS A 73 -0.99 5.22 0.02
N LEU A 74 -1.62 6.40 0.09
CA LEU A 74 -0.97 7.67 -0.24
C LEU A 74 0.12 8.00 0.79
N ASP A 75 -0.21 7.90 2.07
CA ASP A 75 0.74 8.09 3.16
C ASP A 75 1.94 7.13 3.03
N ALA A 76 1.69 5.88 2.64
CA ALA A 76 2.74 4.91 2.38
C ALA A 76 3.64 5.29 1.19
N LEU A 77 3.10 5.86 0.11
CA LEU A 77 3.90 6.33 -1.03
C LEU A 77 4.78 7.52 -0.66
N ASP A 78 4.24 8.47 0.10
CA ASP A 78 4.98 9.64 0.57
C ASP A 78 6.08 9.22 1.55
N ALA A 79 5.76 8.32 2.49
CA ALA A 79 6.74 7.74 3.40
C ALA A 79 7.84 6.98 2.65
N CYS A 80 7.50 6.23 1.59
CA CYS A 80 8.50 5.52 0.79
C CYS A 80 9.42 6.47 0.02
N THR A 81 8.90 7.61 -0.44
CA THR A 81 9.65 8.60 -1.24
C THR A 81 10.67 9.35 -0.39
N ASN A 82 10.32 9.63 0.87
CA ASN A 82 11.18 10.34 1.81
C ASN A 82 11.93 9.41 2.79
N CYS A 83 12.00 8.11 2.47
CA CYS A 83 12.51 7.08 3.38
C CYS A 83 14.05 7.08 3.45
N ASP A 84 14.58 7.15 4.68
CA ASP A 84 16.01 6.94 4.98
C ASP A 84 16.40 5.46 5.09
N LYS A 85 15.42 4.55 4.90
CA LYS A 85 15.53 3.09 4.98
C LYS A 85 15.91 2.56 6.37
N GLN A 86 15.77 3.34 7.44
CA GLN A 86 16.02 2.88 8.81
C GLN A 86 14.92 1.97 9.36
N ARG A 87 13.69 2.10 8.85
CA ARG A 87 12.56 1.22 9.19
C ARG A 87 11.64 0.94 7.99
N PRO A 88 10.89 -0.18 7.97
CA PRO A 88 9.99 -0.52 6.87
C PRO A 88 8.63 0.22 6.95
N TYR A 89 8.62 1.53 6.75
CA TYR A 89 7.44 2.40 6.88
C TYR A 89 6.19 1.90 6.13
N VAL A 90 6.32 1.55 4.84
CA VAL A 90 5.18 1.13 4.00
C VAL A 90 4.45 -0.06 4.60
N LYS A 91 5.18 -1.00 5.22
CA LYS A 91 4.57 -2.17 5.85
C LYS A 91 3.62 -1.77 6.99
N GLU A 92 3.97 -0.75 7.75
CA GLU A 92 3.23 -0.29 8.94
C GLU A 92 1.87 0.31 8.55
N PHE A 93 1.81 1.12 7.50
CA PHE A 93 0.55 1.68 6.97
C PHE A 93 -0.44 0.60 6.55
N PHE A 94 0.07 -0.52 6.01
CA PHE A 94 -0.76 -1.61 5.52
C PHE A 94 -1.22 -2.62 6.59
N ILE A 95 -0.85 -2.45 7.88
CA ILE A 95 -1.37 -3.30 8.96
C ILE A 95 -2.88 -3.05 9.15
N ASN A 96 -3.33 -1.84 8.87
CA ASN A 96 -4.68 -1.37 9.15
C ASN A 96 -5.67 -1.56 7.99
N ILE A 97 -5.23 -2.10 6.85
CA ILE A 97 -6.10 -2.40 5.70
C ILE A 97 -6.58 -3.85 5.81
N LYS A 98 -7.90 -4.05 6.01
CA LYS A 98 -8.57 -5.35 6.17
C LYS A 98 -9.57 -5.64 5.05
#